data_AF-A0A941EFT8-F1
#
_entry.id   AF-A0A941EFT8-F1
#
_cell.length_a   1.000
_cell.length_b   1.000
_cell.length_c   1.000
_cell.angle_alpha   90.00
_cell.angle_beta   90.00
_cell.angle_gamma   90.00
#
_symmetry.space_group_name_H-M   'P 1'
#
loop_
_entity.id
_entity.type
_entity.pdbx_description
1 polymer ?
#
loop_
_entity_poly.entity_id
_entity_poly.type
_entity_poly.pdbx_seq_one_letter_code
_entity_poly.pdbx_strand_id
1 'polypeptide(L)' 'VATPTLVLHGEADPLINVSGGKATAAAIPGAILRTYPGMGHDLPRELWDPIIDEIVANTQRA' A
#
# COMPACT_ATOMS: atom_id res chain seq x y z
N VAL A 1 10.10 -10.93 13.85
CA VAL A 1 8.70 -10.48 13.93
C VAL A 1 7.99 -11.01 12.70
N ALA A 2 6.84 -11.65 12.86
CA ALA A 2 6.00 -12.11 11.75
C ALA A 2 4.59 -11.53 11.98
N THR A 3 4.19 -10.60 11.12
CA THR A 3 2.91 -9.88 11.23
C THR A 3 2.39 -9.59 9.83
N PRO A 4 1.07 -9.73 9.58
CA PRO A 4 0.48 -9.36 8.30
C PRO A 4 0.83 -7.91 7.93
N THR A 5 1.38 -7.74 6.74
CA THR A 5 1.83 -6.44 6.26
C THR A 5 1.10 -6.09 4.97
N LEU A 6 0.70 -4.82 4.88
CA LEU A 6 0.12 -4.19 3.71
C LEU A 6 1.01 -3.01 3.32
N VAL A 7 1.36 -2.93 2.04
CA VAL A 7 2.09 -1.80 1.45
C VAL A 7 1.14 -1.11 0.47
N LEU A 8 0.84 0.16 0.71
CA LEU A 8 0.03 1.01 -0.17
C LEU A 8 0.96 1.98 -0.90
N HIS A 9 0.83 2.14 -2.22
CA HIS A 9 1.70 3.05 -2.99
C HIS A 9 0.97 3.74 -4.15
N GLY A 10 1.22 5.02 -4.37
CA GLY A 10 0.65 5.77 -5.51
C GLY A 10 1.51 5.64 -6.77
N GLU A 11 0.93 5.20 -7.89
CA GLU A 11 1.71 4.95 -9.11
C GLU A 11 2.25 6.23 -9.76
N ALA A 12 1.65 7.39 -9.44
CA ALA A 12 2.05 8.70 -9.90
C ALA A 12 2.77 9.52 -8.81
N ASP A 13 3.27 8.88 -7.74
CA ASP A 13 4.04 9.55 -6.69
C ASP A 13 5.32 10.17 -7.28
N PRO A 14 5.46 11.52 -7.26
CA PRO A 14 6.61 12.20 -7.81
C PRO A 14 7.82 12.21 -6.87
N LEU A 15 7.64 11.88 -5.59
CA LEU A 15 8.69 11.84 -4.58
C LEU A 15 9.31 10.44 -4.47
N ILE A 16 8.47 9.41 -4.40
CA ILE A 16 8.91 8.02 -4.26
C ILE A 16 8.33 7.19 -5.40
N ASN A 17 9.20 6.75 -6.32
CA ASN A 17 8.78 5.89 -7.41
C ASN A 17 8.14 4.58 -6.89
N VAL A 18 7.13 4.06 -7.60
CA VAL A 18 6.42 2.81 -7.26
C VAL A 18 7.33 1.59 -7.06
N SER A 19 8.53 1.59 -7.64
CA SER A 19 9.57 0.59 -7.36
C SER A 19 9.93 0.50 -5.87
N GLY A 20 9.82 1.60 -5.11
CA GLY A 20 10.00 1.62 -3.66
C GLY A 20 8.97 0.74 -2.95
N GLY A 21 7.68 0.94 -3.21
CA GLY A 21 6.61 0.10 -2.66
C GLY A 21 6.76 -1.38 -3.06
N LYS A 22 7.15 -1.65 -4.31
CA LYS A 22 7.46 -3.02 -4.78
C LYS A 22 8.62 -3.65 -4.01
N ALA A 23 9.71 -2.91 -3.79
CA ALA A 23 10.85 -3.38 -3.04
C ALA A 23 10.52 -3.64 -1.57
N THR A 24 9.74 -2.75 -0.93
CA THR A 24 9.27 -2.93 0.45
C THR A 24 8.42 -4.18 0.59
N ALA A 25 7.46 -4.42 -0.32
CA ALA A 25 6.64 -5.61 -0.29
C ALA A 25 7.46 -6.90 -0.51
N ALA A 26 8.44 -6.87 -1.42
CA ALA A 26 9.31 -8.02 -1.67
C ALA A 26 10.22 -8.35 -0.47
N ALA A 27 10.60 -7.35 0.32
CA ALA A 27 11.45 -7.53 1.50
C ALA A 27 10.72 -8.16 2.71
N ILE A 28 9.38 -8.17 2.72
CA ILE A 28 8.57 -8.63 3.84
C ILE A 28 7.79 -9.89 3.44
N PRO A 29 8.15 -11.08 3.98
CA PRO A 29 7.44 -12.31 3.68
C PRO A 29 5.93 -12.21 3.98
N GLY A 30 5.10 -12.49 2.98
CA GLY A 30 3.65 -12.45 3.10
C GLY A 30 3.02 -11.05 3.06
N ALA A 31 3.80 -10.01 2.73
CA ALA A 31 3.23 -8.69 2.50
C ALA A 31 2.31 -8.68 1.26
N ILE A 32 1.25 -7.88 1.34
CA ILE A 32 0.39 -7.56 0.20
C ILE A 32 0.77 -6.16 -0.28
N LEU A 33 0.94 -6.00 -1.59
CA LEU A 33 1.12 -4.69 -2.23
C LEU A 33 -0.18 -4.27 -2.90
N ARG A 34 -0.63 -3.04 -2.63
CA ARG A 34 -1.68 -2.35 -3.38
C ARG A 34 -1.13 -1.07 -3.98
N THR A 35 -1.37 -0.89 -5.28
CA THR A 35 -1.01 0.33 -5.99
C THR A 35 -2.26 1.01 -6.51
N TYR A 36 -2.23 2.34 -6.53
CA TYR A 36 -3.35 3.16 -7.01
C TYR A 36 -2.90 3.96 -8.25
N PRO A 37 -3.42 3.63 -9.45
CA PRO A 37 -3.15 4.39 -10.66
C PRO A 37 -3.52 5.87 -10.49
N GLY A 38 -2.60 6.76 -10.86
CA GLY A 38 -2.82 8.21 -10.78
C GLY A 38 -2.72 8.81 -9.37
N MET A 39 -2.65 8.01 -8.30
CA MET A 39 -2.39 8.53 -6.95
C MET A 39 -0.95 9.01 -6.83
N GLY A 40 -0.78 10.22 -6.29
CA GLY A 40 0.53 10.82 -6.02
C GLY A 40 1.10 10.39 -4.66
N HIS A 41 1.79 11.31 -4.01
CA HIS A 41 2.40 11.08 -2.69
C HIS A 41 1.39 11.13 -1.52
N ASP A 42 0.30 11.87 -1.69
CA ASP A 42 -0.73 12.05 -0.65
C ASP A 42 -1.89 11.06 -0.82
N LEU A 43 -2.80 11.00 0.15
CA LEU A 43 -3.98 10.14 0.15
C LEU A 43 -5.24 10.95 -0.21
N PRO A 44 -5.62 11.03 -1.50
CA PRO A 44 -6.79 11.77 -1.93
C PRO A 44 -8.07 11.17 -1.37
N ARG A 45 -9.06 12.02 -1.07
CA ARG A 45 -10.30 11.62 -0.37
C ARG A 45 -11.08 10.55 -1.12
N GLU A 46 -11.04 10.60 -2.44
CA GLU A 46 -11.69 9.65 -3.34
C GLU A 46 -11.16 8.21 -3.18
N LEU A 47 -9.95 8.06 -2.63
CA LEU A 47 -9.34 6.76 -2.35
C LEU A 47 -9.44 6.35 -0.88
N TRP A 48 -10.03 7.16 0.00
CA TRP A 48 -10.10 6.83 1.42
C TRP A 48 -10.88 5.54 1.67
N ASP A 49 -12.08 5.40 1.09
CA ASP A 49 -12.89 4.19 1.26
C ASP A 49 -12.13 2.91 0.85
N PRO A 50 -11.57 2.78 -0.37
CA PRO A 50 -10.83 1.58 -0.73
C PRO A 50 -9.51 1.39 0.06
N ILE A 51 -8.87 2.47 0.53
CA ILE A 51 -7.69 2.37 1.40
C ILE A 51 -8.08 1.82 2.78
N ILE A 52 -9.17 2.32 3.36
CA ILE A 52 -9.69 1.88 4.65
C ILE A 52 -10.09 0.41 4.57
N ASP A 53 -10.76 -0.01 3.49
CA ASP A 53 -11.13 -1.41 3.28
C ASP A 53 -9.91 -2.33 3.26
N GLU A 54 -8.83 -1.95 2.57
CA GLU A 54 -7.57 -2.72 2.54
C GLU A 54 -6.89 -2.76 3.92
N ILE A 55 -6.91 -1.66 4.68
CA ILE A 55 -6.40 -1.62 6.05
C ILE A 55 -7.21 -2.57 6.95
N VAL A 56 -8.54 -2.50 6.91
CA VAL A 56 -9.43 -3.37 7.69
C VAL A 56 -9.18 -4.84 7.33
N ALA A 57 -9.12 -5.16 6.04
CA ALA A 57 -8.80 -6.52 5.58
C ALA A 57 -7.44 -7.00 6.09
N ASN A 58 -6.43 -6.12 6.17
CA ASN A 58 -5.13 -6.50 6.73
C ASN A 58 -5.20 -6.79 8.24
N THR A 59 -6.01 -6.05 9.01
CA THR A 59 -6.18 -6.32 10.44
C THR A 59 -6.85 -7.66 10.74
N GLN A 60 -7.71 -8.13 9.85
CA GLN A 60 -8.37 -9.43 9.96
C GLN A 60 -7.44 -10.62 9.67
N ARG A 61 -6.25 -10.38 9.11
CA ARG A 61 -5.23 -11.40 8.88
C ARG A 61 -4.36 -11.65 10.12
N ALA A 62 -4.44 -10.79 11.13
CA ALA A 62 -3.56 -10.76 12.31
C ALA A 62 -3.99 -11.76 13.39
#